data_AF-A0A9E0V7D0-F1
#
_entry.id   AF-A0A9E0V7D0-F1
#
_cell.length_a   1.000
_cell.length_b   1.000
_cell.length_c   1.000
_cell.angle_alpha   90.00
_cell.angle_beta   90.00
_cell.angle_gamma   90.00
#
_symmetry.space_group_name_H-M   'P 1'
#
loop_
_entity.id
_entity.type
_entity.pdbx_description
1 polymer ?
#
loop_
_entity_poly.entity_id
_entity_poly.type
_entity_poly.pdbx_seq_one_letter_code
_entity_poly.pdbx_strand_id
1 'polypeptide(L)'
;MQNKFFSLTFLSFFLFCLTASAQKDTMLNVRLKEIQVTDHHVWTNDTVRYHFNQTKYYVQTILPYLNAATTSFNTINSKLNAENLSRRERKTFVHGEEDMLRTQFEDKVKALNETQGVLLIKLIARQTGLNIYSILSEFKNPLTAIKWQAWARFHGFNLNKIYDPADEPLLESVMFSLGYDLPDFYTNHSVAQRH
;
A
#
# COMPACT_ATOMS: atom_id res chain seq x y z
N MET A 1 -20.59 -6.33 -59.36
CA MET A 1 -20.97 -7.69 -58.89
C MET A 1 -19.87 -8.64 -59.33
N GLN A 2 -19.35 -9.62 -58.61
CA GLN A 2 -19.24 -10.02 -57.22
C GLN A 2 -17.91 -10.84 -57.23
N ASN A 3 -16.96 -10.67 -56.30
CA ASN A 3 -16.88 -11.45 -55.06
C ASN A 3 -16.85 -12.98 -55.39
N LYS A 4 -15.84 -13.80 -55.06
CA LYS A 4 -15.06 -13.89 -53.82
C LYS A 4 -13.94 -14.95 -53.90
N PHE A 5 -12.88 -14.65 -53.14
CA PHE A 5 -12.18 -15.50 -52.17
C PHE A 5 -11.10 -16.49 -52.63
N PHE A 6 -9.91 -16.00 -52.35
CA PHE A 6 -8.58 -16.59 -52.25
C PHE A 6 -8.53 -17.66 -51.15
N SER A 7 -8.11 -18.88 -51.51
CA SER A 7 -7.73 -19.95 -50.60
C SER A 7 -6.21 -20.07 -50.59
N LEU A 8 -5.66 -19.78 -49.42
CA LEU A 8 -4.52 -20.39 -48.75
C LEU A 8 -3.49 -21.22 -49.55
N THR A 9 -2.24 -20.92 -49.20
CA THR A 9 -0.99 -21.71 -49.35
C THR A 9 -0.22 -21.54 -50.67
N PHE A 10 0.81 -20.69 -50.65
CA PHE A 10 2.15 -21.02 -51.15
C PHE A 10 3.13 -19.84 -50.94
N LEU A 11 4.42 -20.14 -50.86
CA LEU A 11 5.57 -19.22 -50.82
C LEU A 11 5.72 -18.43 -49.50
N SER A 12 6.63 -18.77 -48.58
CA SER A 12 8.06 -19.01 -48.82
C SER A 12 8.61 -18.03 -49.85
N PHE A 13 8.50 -16.74 -49.57
CA PHE A 13 9.22 -15.71 -50.31
C PHE A 13 9.76 -14.68 -49.31
N PHE A 14 11.06 -14.43 -49.40
CA PHE A 14 11.81 -13.38 -48.69
C PHE A 14 11.97 -13.61 -47.17
N LEU A 15 13.14 -13.91 -46.61
CA LEU A 15 14.46 -13.34 -46.88
C LEU A 15 14.42 -11.88 -47.39
N PHE A 16 13.69 -11.01 -46.68
CA PHE A 16 13.92 -9.56 -46.70
C PHE A 16 14.89 -9.27 -45.56
N CYS A 17 16.18 -9.33 -45.86
CA CYS A 17 16.97 -8.13 -46.07
C CYS A 17 16.92 -7.18 -44.87
N LEU A 18 17.99 -7.30 -44.09
CA LEU A 18 18.69 -6.27 -43.34
C LEU A 18 18.25 -4.82 -43.63
N THR A 19 18.29 -4.00 -42.57
CA THR A 19 18.27 -2.53 -42.53
C THR A 19 16.88 -1.87 -42.46
N ALA A 20 16.41 -1.63 -41.24
CA ALA A 20 15.94 -0.29 -40.87
C ALA A 20 16.10 -0.11 -39.36
N SER A 21 16.78 0.95 -39.01
CA SER A 21 17.20 1.36 -37.67
C SER A 21 16.05 1.76 -36.76
N ALA A 22 16.25 1.47 -35.48
CA ALA A 22 15.89 2.27 -34.31
C ALA A 22 14.41 2.64 -34.09
N GLN A 23 13.79 1.99 -33.10
CA GLN A 23 13.18 2.74 -32.01
C GLN A 23 13.35 1.95 -30.71
N LYS A 24 13.79 2.68 -29.68
CA LYS A 24 14.19 2.22 -28.35
C LYS A 24 13.01 1.60 -27.60
N ASP A 25 12.87 0.28 -27.70
CA ASP A 25 12.01 -0.46 -26.78
C ASP A 25 12.56 -0.27 -25.37
N THR A 26 11.82 0.53 -24.60
CA THR A 26 12.08 0.71 -23.18
C THR A 26 11.68 -0.60 -22.52
N MET A 27 12.61 -1.56 -22.50
CA MET A 27 12.53 -2.70 -21.60
C MET A 27 12.36 -2.13 -20.20
N LEU A 28 11.17 -2.31 -19.63
CA LEU A 28 10.86 -1.97 -18.27
C LEU A 28 11.77 -2.85 -17.39
N ASN A 29 12.92 -2.31 -17.00
CA ASN A 29 13.83 -2.98 -16.11
C ASN A 29 13.23 -2.90 -14.70
N VAL A 30 12.19 -3.70 -14.45
CA VAL A 30 11.66 -3.91 -13.11
C VAL A 30 12.73 -4.72 -12.39
N ARG A 31 13.61 -4.03 -11.66
CA ARG A 31 14.38 -4.67 -10.60
C ARG A 31 13.36 -5.17 -9.59
N LEU A 32 12.97 -6.43 -9.71
CA LEU A 32 12.24 -7.10 -8.66
C LEU A 32 13.10 -6.98 -7.41
N LYS A 33 12.57 -6.30 -6.38
CA LYS A 33 13.18 -6.30 -5.05
C LYS A 33 13.29 -7.77 -4.67
N GLU A 34 14.52 -8.27 -4.56
CA GLU A 34 14.79 -9.63 -4.14
C GLU A 34 14.11 -9.84 -2.79
N ILE A 35 13.03 -10.62 -2.78
CA ILE A 35 12.31 -10.95 -1.56
C ILE A 35 13.14 -12.06 -0.93
N GLN A 36 13.87 -11.72 0.14
CA GLN A 36 14.46 -12.72 1.01
C GLN A 36 13.30 -13.60 1.53
N VAL A 37 13.26 -14.87 1.12
CA VAL A 37 12.29 -15.84 1.64
C VAL A 37 12.80 -16.29 3.02
N THR A 38 12.77 -15.38 3.98
CA THR A 38 13.01 -15.68 5.39
C THR A 38 11.68 -16.08 6.01
N ASP A 39 11.41 -17.39 6.00
CA ASP A 39 11.00 -18.19 7.16
C ASP A 39 10.24 -19.44 6.71
N HIS A 40 10.76 -20.61 7.08
CA HIS A 40 9.96 -21.83 7.11
C HIS A 40 9.08 -21.81 8.37
N HIS A 41 7.98 -21.05 8.35
CA HIS A 41 7.02 -21.10 9.44
C HIS A 41 6.41 -22.52 9.52
N VAL A 42 6.65 -23.21 10.62
CA VAL A 42 6.00 -24.50 10.92
C VAL A 42 4.58 -24.21 11.38
N TRP A 43 3.62 -24.35 10.47
CA TRP A 43 2.21 -24.07 10.77
C TRP A 43 1.67 -25.10 11.76
N THR A 44 1.05 -24.63 12.83
CA THR A 44 0.37 -25.48 13.80
C THR A 44 -0.90 -26.12 13.24
N ASN A 45 -1.59 -25.41 12.32
CA ASN A 45 -2.84 -25.83 11.68
C ASN A 45 -3.02 -25.14 10.31
N ASP A 46 -3.65 -25.84 9.36
CA ASP A 46 -4.03 -25.35 8.03
C ASP A 46 -4.88 -24.07 8.06
N THR A 47 -5.76 -23.91 9.06
CA THR A 47 -6.56 -22.68 9.21
C THR A 47 -5.69 -21.45 9.46
N VAL A 48 -4.66 -21.57 10.29
CA VAL A 48 -3.72 -20.46 10.59
C VAL A 48 -2.93 -20.10 9.32
N ARG A 49 -2.46 -21.12 8.60
CA ARG A 49 -1.77 -20.95 7.31
C ARG A 49 -2.66 -20.23 6.27
N TYR A 50 -3.93 -20.60 6.19
CA TYR A 50 -4.89 -19.96 5.29
C TYR A 50 -5.05 -18.48 5.61
N HIS A 51 -5.30 -18.13 6.88
CA HIS A 51 -5.46 -16.72 7.28
C HIS A 51 -4.18 -15.92 7.06
N PHE A 52 -3.01 -16.49 7.33
CA PHE A 52 -1.74 -15.86 7.04
C PHE A 52 -1.57 -15.55 5.56
N ASN A 53 -1.77 -16.54 4.69
CA ASN A 53 -1.62 -16.36 3.23
C ASN A 53 -2.63 -15.35 2.68
N GLN A 54 -3.87 -15.38 3.17
CA GLN A 54 -4.91 -14.43 2.79
C GLN A 54 -4.54 -13.00 3.20
N THR A 55 -4.12 -12.80 4.46
CA THR A 55 -3.66 -11.49 4.95
C THR A 55 -2.43 -11.02 4.17
N LYS A 56 -1.46 -11.91 3.91
CA LYS A 56 -0.27 -11.60 3.10
C LYS A 56 -0.64 -11.12 1.70
N TYR A 57 -1.57 -11.81 1.04
CA TYR A 57 -2.08 -11.40 -0.27
C TYR A 57 -2.75 -10.00 -0.21
N TYR A 58 -3.59 -9.76 0.79
CA TYR A 58 -4.20 -8.43 0.97
C TYR A 58 -3.18 -7.35 1.25
N VAL A 59 -2.21 -7.60 2.13
CA VAL A 59 -1.11 -6.67 2.43
C VAL A 59 -0.32 -6.36 1.16
N GLN A 60 0.09 -7.37 0.40
CA GLN A 60 0.81 -7.17 -0.87
C GLN A 60 0.01 -6.31 -1.87
N THR A 61 -1.32 -6.46 -1.89
CA THR A 61 -2.20 -5.64 -2.74
C THR A 61 -2.17 -4.17 -2.33
N ILE A 62 -2.09 -3.88 -1.04
CA ILE A 62 -2.16 -2.51 -0.51
C ILE A 62 -0.78 -1.84 -0.31
N LEU A 63 0.32 -2.60 -0.40
CA LEU A 63 1.69 -2.10 -0.19
C LEU A 63 2.02 -0.83 -0.99
N PRO A 64 1.65 -0.70 -2.28
CA PRO A 64 1.96 0.52 -3.04
C PRO A 64 1.34 1.78 -2.41
N TYR A 65 0.12 1.68 -1.88
CA TYR A 65 -0.57 2.80 -1.23
C TYR A 65 0.04 3.09 0.15
N LEU A 66 0.36 2.04 0.90
CA LEU A 66 1.03 2.17 2.20
C LEU A 66 2.37 2.90 2.06
N ASN A 67 3.20 2.49 1.10
CA ASN A 67 4.51 3.08 0.87
C ASN A 67 4.38 4.54 0.42
N ALA A 68 3.44 4.86 -0.47
CA ALA A 68 3.19 6.23 -0.92
C ALA A 68 2.73 7.14 0.23
N ALA A 69 1.76 6.68 1.03
CA ALA A 69 1.26 7.42 2.19
C ALA A 69 2.36 7.66 3.23
N THR A 70 3.14 6.62 3.56
CA THR A 70 4.25 6.72 4.52
C THR A 70 5.34 7.67 4.03
N THR A 71 5.68 7.60 2.74
CA THR A 71 6.67 8.50 2.13
C THR A 71 6.22 9.95 2.20
N SER A 72 4.97 10.23 1.80
CA SER A 72 4.43 11.60 1.86
C SER A 72 4.37 12.12 3.29
N PHE A 73 3.92 11.31 4.25
CA PHE A 73 3.93 11.67 5.67
C PHE A 73 5.34 12.03 6.17
N ASN A 74 6.34 11.23 5.82
CA ASN A 74 7.73 11.49 6.20
C ASN A 74 8.25 12.78 5.55
N THR A 75 7.95 13.02 4.27
CA THR A 75 8.32 14.25 3.55
C THR A 75 7.69 15.48 4.20
N ILE A 76 6.41 15.39 4.56
CA ILE A 76 5.69 16.45 5.29
C ILE A 76 6.39 16.71 6.62
N ASN A 77 6.55 15.68 7.46
CA ASN A 77 7.16 15.85 8.77
C ASN A 77 8.60 16.38 8.69
N SER A 78 9.42 15.87 7.77
CA SER A 78 10.79 16.35 7.61
C SER A 78 10.83 17.83 7.25
N LYS A 79 9.96 18.28 6.33
CA LYS A 79 9.93 19.68 5.94
C LYS A 79 9.41 20.58 7.06
N LEU A 80 8.34 20.17 7.73
CA LEU A 80 7.75 20.95 8.81
C LEU A 80 8.65 21.05 10.04
N ASN A 81 9.54 20.06 10.25
CA ASN A 81 10.50 20.07 11.35
C ASN A 81 11.81 20.81 10.99
N ALA A 82 12.22 20.81 9.72
CA ALA A 82 13.45 21.44 9.28
C ALA A 82 13.30 22.95 8.99
N GLU A 83 12.12 23.38 8.54
CA GLU A 83 11.89 24.75 8.07
C GLU A 83 10.93 25.52 8.98
N ASN A 84 11.28 26.77 9.31
CA ASN A 84 10.39 27.70 10.02
C ASN A 84 9.33 28.30 9.09
N LEU A 85 8.43 27.45 8.60
CA LEU A 85 7.36 27.84 7.68
C LEU A 85 6.24 28.61 8.39
N SER A 86 5.69 29.61 7.70
CA SER A 86 4.44 30.24 8.11
C SER A 86 3.29 29.23 8.08
N ARG A 87 2.21 29.51 8.83
CA ARG A 87 0.99 28.67 8.82
C ARG A 87 0.42 28.48 7.41
N ARG A 88 0.54 29.50 6.54
CA ARG A 88 0.05 29.44 5.17
C ARG A 88 0.89 28.50 4.32
N GLU A 89 2.21 28.61 4.38
CA GLU A 89 3.14 27.75 3.64
C GLU A 89 3.01 26.29 4.07
N ARG A 90 2.91 26.03 5.38
CA ARG A 90 2.64 24.69 5.92
C ARG A 90 1.38 24.09 5.30
N LYS A 91 0.28 24.84 5.31
CA LYS A 91 -1.00 24.39 4.76
C LYS A 91 -0.90 24.13 3.25
N THR A 92 -0.30 25.04 2.49
CA THR A 92 -0.15 24.88 1.04
C THR A 92 0.72 23.67 0.70
N PHE A 93 1.80 23.45 1.45
CA PHE A 93 2.68 22.30 1.22
C PHE A 93 1.99 20.98 1.51
N VAL A 94 1.37 20.85 2.69
CA VAL A 94 0.60 19.64 3.06
C VAL A 94 -0.48 19.36 2.01
N HIS A 95 -1.24 20.39 1.63
CA HIS A 95 -2.29 20.22 0.63
C HIS A 95 -1.75 19.78 -0.74
N GLY A 96 -0.60 20.30 -1.17
CA GLY A 96 0.00 19.90 -2.45
C GLY A 96 0.43 18.42 -2.46
N GLU A 97 1.04 17.95 -1.38
CA GLU A 97 1.41 16.54 -1.21
C GLU A 97 0.18 15.62 -1.13
N GLU A 98 -0.84 16.02 -0.37
CA GLU A 98 -2.13 15.31 -0.28
C GLU A 98 -2.81 15.22 -1.66
N ASP A 99 -2.82 16.32 -2.42
CA ASP A 99 -3.49 16.37 -3.70
C ASP A 99 -2.78 15.49 -4.74
N MET A 100 -1.45 15.51 -4.76
CA MET A 100 -0.64 14.62 -5.58
C MET A 100 -0.93 13.14 -5.28
N LEU A 101 -0.92 12.76 -3.99
CA LEU A 101 -1.25 11.40 -3.58
C LEU A 101 -2.67 11.00 -3.99
N ARG A 102 -3.63 11.91 -3.77
CA ARG A 102 -5.04 11.68 -4.12
C ARG A 102 -5.19 11.46 -5.61
N THR A 103 -4.66 12.35 -6.46
CA THR A 103 -4.75 12.20 -7.92
C THR A 103 -4.14 10.89 -8.41
N GLN A 104 -3.06 10.42 -7.78
CA GLN A 104 -2.39 9.19 -8.19
C GLN A 104 -3.12 7.91 -7.76
N PHE A 105 -3.79 7.93 -6.60
CA PHE A 105 -4.25 6.70 -5.95
C PHE A 105 -5.73 6.66 -5.57
N GLU A 106 -6.49 7.75 -5.69
CA GLU A 106 -7.89 7.82 -5.24
C GLU A 106 -8.76 6.71 -5.83
N ASP A 107 -8.77 6.55 -7.15
CA ASP A 107 -9.60 5.53 -7.82
C ASP A 107 -9.18 4.11 -7.45
N LYS A 108 -7.86 3.90 -7.27
CA LYS A 108 -7.31 2.59 -6.90
C LYS A 108 -7.63 2.23 -5.45
N VAL A 109 -7.58 3.20 -4.55
CA VAL A 109 -7.95 3.02 -3.14
C VAL A 109 -9.46 2.80 -3.01
N LYS A 110 -10.29 3.50 -3.81
CA LYS A 110 -11.74 3.26 -3.86
C LYS A 110 -12.10 1.86 -4.35
N ALA A 111 -11.26 1.25 -5.18
CA ALA A 111 -11.45 -0.11 -5.69
C ALA A 111 -11.08 -1.20 -4.67
N LEU A 112 -10.46 -0.86 -3.53
CA LEU A 112 -10.14 -1.82 -2.50
C LEU A 112 -11.42 -2.41 -1.88
N ASN A 113 -11.38 -3.70 -1.56
CA ASN A 113 -12.40 -4.28 -0.71
C ASN A 113 -12.28 -3.77 0.73
N GLU A 114 -13.31 -4.02 1.53
CA GLU A 114 -13.40 -3.51 2.90
C GLU A 114 -12.22 -3.98 3.76
N THR A 115 -11.86 -5.26 3.69
CA THR A 115 -10.73 -5.82 4.45
C THR A 115 -9.40 -5.19 4.05
N GLN A 116 -9.16 -5.00 2.76
CA GLN A 116 -7.95 -4.35 2.24
C GLN A 116 -7.87 -2.89 2.69
N GLY A 117 -8.97 -2.14 2.60
CA GLY A 117 -9.02 -0.75 3.07
C GLY A 117 -8.73 -0.63 4.57
N VAL A 118 -9.28 -1.55 5.37
CA VAL A 118 -9.03 -1.64 6.81
C VAL A 118 -7.56 -1.91 7.11
N LEU A 119 -6.98 -2.91 6.45
CA LEU A 119 -5.56 -3.25 6.61
C LEU A 119 -4.67 -2.06 6.21
N LEU A 120 -5.04 -1.32 5.16
CA LEU A 120 -4.30 -0.13 4.74
C LEU A 120 -4.28 0.94 5.83
N ILE A 121 -5.42 1.24 6.45
CA ILE A 121 -5.49 2.22 7.54
C ILE A 121 -4.67 1.77 8.75
N LYS A 122 -4.80 0.49 9.14
CA LYS A 122 -4.00 -0.08 10.23
C LYS A 122 -2.51 0.06 9.97
N LEU A 123 -2.06 -0.27 8.76
CA LEU A 123 -0.65 -0.20 8.40
C LEU A 123 -0.15 1.25 8.28
N ILE A 124 -0.96 2.20 7.82
CA ILE A 124 -0.59 3.62 7.86
C ILE A 124 -0.42 4.06 9.31
N ALA A 125 -1.34 3.72 10.20
CA ALA A 125 -1.21 4.00 11.64
C ALA A 125 0.05 3.34 12.22
N ARG A 126 0.34 2.08 11.85
CA ARG A 126 1.57 1.36 12.21
C ARG A 126 2.84 2.09 11.77
N GLN A 127 2.87 2.65 10.56
CA GLN A 127 4.08 3.29 10.02
C GLN A 127 4.29 4.72 10.53
N THR A 128 3.20 5.43 10.82
CA THR A 128 3.22 6.88 11.11
C THR A 128 3.04 7.21 12.59
N GLY A 129 2.53 6.26 13.39
CA GLY A 129 2.15 6.50 14.79
C GLY A 129 0.90 7.36 14.95
N LEU A 130 0.21 7.70 13.84
CA LEU A 130 -1.02 8.47 13.88
C LEU A 130 -2.17 7.68 14.50
N ASN A 131 -3.12 8.40 15.09
CA ASN A 131 -4.36 7.81 15.55
C ASN A 131 -5.19 7.36 14.33
N ILE A 132 -5.79 6.17 14.41
CA ILE A 132 -6.66 5.66 13.33
C ILE A 132 -7.83 6.63 13.08
N TYR A 133 -8.37 7.28 14.12
CA TYR A 133 -9.40 8.30 13.98
C TYR A 133 -8.93 9.49 13.14
N SER A 134 -7.70 9.99 13.33
CA SER A 134 -7.23 11.16 12.58
C SER A 134 -7.15 10.83 11.09
N ILE A 135 -6.59 9.67 10.76
CA ILE A 135 -6.52 9.13 9.40
C ILE A 135 -7.94 9.05 8.80
N LEU A 136 -8.89 8.40 9.49
CA LEU A 136 -10.28 8.25 9.02
C LEU A 136 -11.01 9.58 8.84
N SER A 137 -10.70 10.57 9.68
CA SER A 137 -11.36 11.87 9.65
C SER A 137 -10.99 12.71 8.42
N GLU A 138 -9.87 12.41 7.78
CA GLU A 138 -9.37 13.06 6.56
C GLU A 138 -9.97 12.44 5.29
N PHE A 139 -10.28 11.14 5.31
CA PHE A 139 -10.91 10.41 4.18
C PHE A 139 -12.40 10.71 3.96
N LYS A 140 -12.91 11.85 4.46
CA LYS A 140 -14.33 12.20 4.43
C LYS A 140 -14.84 12.52 3.02
N ASN A 141 -15.21 11.47 2.31
CA ASN A 141 -16.34 11.51 1.39
C ASN A 141 -17.59 11.01 2.15
N PRO A 142 -18.70 11.77 2.20
CA PRO A 142 -19.91 11.38 2.93
C PRO A 142 -20.48 10.01 2.54
N LEU A 143 -20.20 9.52 1.32
CA LEU A 143 -20.62 8.19 0.87
C LEU A 143 -19.78 7.04 1.46
N THR A 144 -18.53 7.30 1.86
CA THR A 144 -17.60 6.29 2.43
C THR A 144 -17.77 6.14 3.95
N ALA A 145 -18.41 7.10 4.61
CA ALA A 145 -18.60 7.12 6.06
C ALA A 145 -19.41 5.91 6.60
N ILE A 146 -20.31 5.35 5.78
CA ILE A 146 -21.15 4.20 6.17
C ILE A 146 -20.31 2.94 6.36
N LYS A 147 -19.35 2.68 5.45
CA LYS A 147 -18.46 1.51 5.54
C LYS A 147 -17.57 1.58 6.78
N TRP A 148 -17.06 2.77 7.10
CA TRP A 148 -16.21 2.98 8.26
C TRP A 148 -16.96 2.93 9.60
N GLN A 149 -18.23 3.34 9.64
CA GLN A 149 -19.07 3.14 10.83
C GLN A 149 -19.33 1.65 11.11
N ALA A 150 -19.54 0.84 10.08
CA ALA A 150 -19.70 -0.61 10.24
C ALA A 150 -18.40 -1.26 10.74
N TRP A 151 -17.26 -0.87 10.18
CA TRP A 151 -15.95 -1.31 10.63
C TRP A 151 -15.65 -0.93 12.10
N ALA A 152 -15.92 0.33 12.47
CA ALA A 152 -15.73 0.83 13.84
C ALA A 152 -16.58 0.08 14.88
N ARG A 153 -17.79 -0.35 14.50
CA ARG A 153 -18.66 -1.17 15.34
C ARG A 153 -18.09 -2.58 15.53
N PHE A 154 -17.59 -3.20 14.46
CA PHE A 154 -17.01 -4.54 14.51
C PHE A 154 -15.72 -4.58 15.34
N HIS A 155 -14.89 -3.53 15.27
CA HIS A 155 -13.65 -3.40 16.04
C HIS A 155 -13.82 -2.75 17.43
N GLY A 156 -15.06 -2.62 17.92
CA GLY A 156 -15.33 -2.25 19.29
C GLY A 156 -14.93 -0.80 19.62
N PHE A 157 -15.58 0.18 19.00
CA PHE A 157 -15.81 1.57 19.46
C PHE A 157 -14.68 2.43 20.07
N ASN A 158 -13.44 1.97 20.13
CA ASN A 158 -12.30 2.82 20.46
C ASN A 158 -11.65 3.28 19.15
N LEU A 159 -12.35 4.17 18.44
CA LEU A 159 -11.79 4.86 17.28
C LEU A 159 -10.52 5.66 17.63
N ASN A 160 -10.36 6.02 18.91
CA ASN A 160 -9.15 6.65 19.46
C ASN A 160 -7.97 5.69 19.63
N LYS A 161 -8.00 4.49 19.02
CA LYS A 161 -6.95 3.48 19.19
C LYS A 161 -5.72 3.85 18.36
N ILE A 162 -4.60 4.01 19.06
CA ILE A 162 -3.26 3.97 18.47
C ILE A 162 -3.01 2.51 18.05
N TYR A 163 -2.35 2.30 16.91
CA TYR A 163 -1.98 0.96 16.49
C TYR A 163 -1.08 0.29 17.54
N ASP A 164 -1.50 -0.87 18.04
CA ASP A 164 -0.72 -1.69 18.97
C ASP A 164 -0.32 -3.01 18.28
N PRO A 165 0.99 -3.25 18.06
CA PRO A 165 1.49 -4.49 17.49
C PRO A 165 1.10 -5.75 18.30
N ALA A 166 0.93 -5.63 19.62
CA ALA A 166 0.57 -6.76 20.49
C ALA A 166 -0.86 -7.28 20.22
N ASP A 167 -1.75 -6.40 19.77
CA ASP A 167 -3.13 -6.73 19.43
C ASP A 167 -3.27 -7.33 18.01
N GLU A 168 -2.22 -7.27 17.20
CA GLU A 168 -2.25 -7.65 15.78
C GLU A 168 -1.15 -8.67 15.40
N PRO A 169 -0.97 -9.78 16.14
CA PRO A 169 0.16 -10.70 15.95
C PRO A 169 0.20 -11.33 14.56
N LEU A 170 -0.96 -11.62 13.96
CA LEU A 170 -1.05 -12.14 12.60
C LEU A 170 -0.54 -11.11 11.59
N LEU A 171 -0.98 -9.85 11.71
CA LEU A 171 -0.58 -8.79 10.79
C LEU A 171 0.91 -8.50 10.93
N GLU A 172 1.44 -8.47 12.16
CA GLU A 172 2.87 -8.29 12.40
C GLU A 172 3.71 -9.43 11.81
N SER A 173 3.27 -10.69 11.97
CA SER A 173 3.97 -11.83 11.34
C SER A 173 4.01 -11.71 9.82
N VAL A 174 2.93 -11.22 9.20
CA VAL A 174 2.86 -10.98 7.76
C VAL A 174 3.82 -9.86 7.36
N MET A 175 3.80 -8.73 8.07
CA MET A 175 4.69 -7.59 7.79
C MET A 175 6.17 -7.98 7.90
N PHE A 176 6.52 -8.69 8.97
CA PHE A 176 7.87 -9.23 9.16
C PHE A 176 8.28 -10.15 8.00
N SER A 177 7.40 -11.08 7.58
CA SER A 177 7.66 -11.97 6.43
C SER A 177 7.82 -11.25 5.08
N LEU A 178 7.39 -10.00 4.99
CA LEU A 178 7.53 -9.14 3.82
C LEU A 178 8.74 -8.19 3.93
N GLY A 179 9.52 -8.29 5.00
CA GLY A 179 10.68 -7.43 5.26
C GLY A 179 10.31 -6.03 5.75
N TYR A 180 9.20 -5.91 6.47
CA TYR A 180 8.76 -4.66 7.12
C TYR A 180 8.85 -4.79 8.64
N ASP A 181 10.01 -4.41 9.18
CA ASP A 181 10.23 -4.39 10.63
C ASP A 181 9.29 -3.41 11.35
N LEU A 182 9.21 -3.55 12.67
CA LEU A 182 8.50 -2.61 13.51
C LEU A 182 9.28 -1.29 13.57
N PRO A 183 8.63 -0.13 13.37
CA PRO A 183 9.27 1.17 13.54
C PRO A 183 9.86 1.38 14.95
N ASP A 184 10.95 2.14 15.04
CA ASP A 184 11.71 2.38 16.28
C ASP A 184 10.88 3.01 17.40
N PHE A 185 9.81 3.74 17.07
CA PHE A 185 8.96 4.31 18.10
C PHE A 185 8.19 3.24 18.91
N TYR A 186 8.06 2.00 18.44
CA TYR A 186 7.51 0.90 19.25
C TYR A 186 8.51 0.29 20.23
N THR A 187 9.80 0.31 19.93
CA THR A 187 10.83 -0.27 20.80
C THR A 187 11.06 0.62 22.03
N ASN A 188 11.00 1.94 21.84
CA ASN A 188 11.19 2.93 22.92
C ASN A 188 10.05 2.94 23.97
N HIS A 189 8.81 2.60 23.60
CA HIS A 189 7.68 2.54 24.55
C HIS A 189 7.71 1.32 25.47
N SER A 190 8.37 0.22 25.06
CA SER A 190 8.49 -1.01 25.88
C SER A 190 9.41 -0.87 27.10
N VAL A 191 10.29 0.14 27.09
CA VAL A 191 11.23 0.44 28.19
C VAL A 191 10.56 1.31 29.26
N ALA A 192 9.64 2.19 28.88
CA ALA A 192 8.97 3.13 29.79
C ALA A 192 7.90 2.49 30.69
N GLN A 193 7.41 1.28 30.38
CA GLN A 193 6.41 0.57 31.19
C GLN A 193 7.01 -0.52 32.11
N ARG A 194 8.33 -0.55 32.27
CA ARG A 194 9.05 -1.47 33.18
C ARG A 194 9.66 -0.77 34.41
N HIS A 195 9.20 0.43 34.75
CA HIS A 195 9.60 1.17 35.95
C HIS A 195 8.39 1.61 36.76
#